data_AF-A0A3P7PTQ4-F1
#
_entry.id   AF-A0A3P7PTQ4-F1
#
_cell.length_a   1.000
_cell.length_b   1.000
_cell.length_c   1.000
_cell.angle_alpha   90.00
_cell.angle_beta   90.00
_cell.angle_gamma   90.00
#
_symmetry.space_group_name_H-M   'P 1'
#
loop_
_entity.id
_entity.type
_entity.pdbx_description
1 polymer ?
#
loop_
_entity_poly.entity_id
_entity_poly.type
_entity_poly.pdbx_seq_one_letter_code
_entity_poly.pdbx_strand_id
1 'polypeptide(L)'
;MEGTMKFNNCLRVDARRFKHGVLNVIKRWSLMFKQHLIEHVADSLNELAEFVQVTSKGLEAEVKPGDYDQLVSTMGYLGGVKERQAATDEMFEPLQHTIELLETYQHQMPEEVHRQLEVGRQSDFLCWQAAKKRELPEKWNNLKKQAAIVKQTVAPLQTEEVANIRRRVASFDVAQYKAKEACIKLEPLDYSCEEPYVHLDKVRSRKTCSFVPTANHSN
;
A
#
# COMPACT_ATOMS: atom_id res chain seq x y z
N MET A 1 0.62 18.33 52.93
CA MET A 1 -0.30 17.20 52.74
C MET A 1 0.39 15.93 53.20
N GLU A 2 -0.22 15.27 54.18
CA GLU A 2 0.37 14.27 55.08
C GLU A 2 0.83 13.00 54.36
N GLY A 3 2.12 12.67 54.48
CA GLY A 3 2.72 11.45 53.91
C GLY A 3 3.18 10.45 54.96
N THR A 4 2.93 10.73 56.24
CA THR A 4 3.29 9.85 57.36
C THR A 4 2.04 9.39 58.08
N MET A 5 1.74 8.10 57.97
CA MET A 5 0.68 7.45 58.75
C MET A 5 1.27 6.90 60.05
N LYS A 6 0.61 7.17 61.19
CA LYS A 6 0.97 6.59 62.48
C LYS A 6 0.00 5.45 62.79
N PHE A 7 0.52 4.26 63.02
CA PHE A 7 -0.25 3.10 63.48
C PHE A 7 0.00 2.88 64.98
N ASN A 8 -1.09 2.76 65.75
CA ASN A 8 -1.12 2.38 67.18
C ASN A 8 -0.12 3.12 68.08
N ASN A 9 0.15 4.41 67.82
CA ASN A 9 1.13 5.23 68.55
C ASN A 9 2.59 4.70 68.64
N CYS A 10 2.90 3.55 68.03
CA CYS A 10 4.23 2.92 68.09
C CYS A 10 4.96 2.86 66.73
N LEU A 11 4.25 2.98 65.60
CA LEU A 11 4.86 2.86 64.26
C LEU A 11 4.51 4.05 63.37
N ARG A 12 5.52 4.72 62.80
CA ARG A 12 5.36 5.79 61.81
C ARG A 12 5.85 5.30 60.45
N VAL A 13 4.95 5.20 59.48
CA VAL A 13 5.27 4.78 58.10
C VAL A 13 5.28 6.00 57.20
N ASP A 14 6.40 6.27 56.52
CA ASP A 14 6.52 7.32 55.52
C ASP A 14 6.25 6.76 54.12
N ALA A 15 5.05 7.01 53.60
CA ALA A 15 4.60 6.52 52.30
C ALA A 15 5.07 7.41 51.13
N ARG A 16 5.80 8.51 51.38
CA ARG A 16 6.18 9.46 50.32
C ARG A 16 7.06 8.83 49.24
N ARG A 17 8.00 7.97 49.64
CA ARG A 17 8.89 7.25 48.70
C ARG A 17 8.10 6.25 47.84
N PHE A 18 7.14 5.55 48.44
CA PHE A 18 6.24 4.65 47.73
C PHE A 18 5.34 5.41 46.74
N LYS A 19 4.72 6.51 47.17
CA LYS A 19 3.92 7.40 46.31
C LYS A 19 4.74 7.91 45.12
N HIS A 20 5.98 8.33 45.36
CA HIS A 20 6.87 8.79 44.30
C HIS A 20 7.21 7.66 43.31
N GLY A 21 7.48 6.44 43.79
CA GLY A 21 7.70 5.28 42.94
C GLY A 21 6.51 4.97 42.03
N VAL A 22 5.29 4.94 42.59
CA VAL A 22 4.05 4.70 41.83
C VAL A 22 3.81 5.82 40.80
N LEU A 23 3.97 7.08 41.19
CA LEU A 23 3.83 8.22 40.28
C LEU A 23 4.83 8.15 39.12
N ASN A 24 6.06 7.72 39.36
CA ASN A 24 7.07 7.59 38.30
C ASN A 24 6.73 6.45 37.33
N VAL A 25 6.20 5.33 37.83
CA VAL A 25 5.73 4.24 36.97
C VAL A 25 4.56 4.72 36.11
N ILE A 26 3.55 5.37 36.71
CA ILE A 26 2.40 5.93 35.98
C ILE A 26 2.88 6.91 34.91
N LYS A 27 3.76 7.86 35.25
CA LYS A 27 4.33 8.83 34.31
C LYS A 27 5.01 8.16 33.12
N ARG A 28 5.82 7.12 33.37
CA ARG A 28 6.52 6.38 32.31
C ARG A 28 5.53 5.74 31.34
N TRP A 29 4.50 5.07 31.85
CA TRP A 29 3.47 4.46 31.00
C TRP A 29 2.65 5.52 30.26
N SER A 30 2.25 6.60 30.92
CA SER A 30 1.54 7.71 30.28
C SER A 30 2.35 8.32 29.14
N LEU A 31 3.67 8.48 29.31
CA LEU A 31 4.54 8.96 28.25
C LEU A 31 4.62 7.96 27.09
N MET A 32 4.81 6.67 27.37
CA MET A 32 4.86 5.62 26.34
C MET A 32 3.57 5.58 25.50
N PHE A 33 2.40 5.64 26.13
CA PHE A 33 1.13 5.65 25.39
C PHE A 33 0.97 6.92 24.55
N LYS A 34 1.31 8.10 25.08
CA LYS A 34 1.27 9.36 24.31
C LYS A 34 2.20 9.30 23.09
N GLN A 35 3.42 8.81 23.29
CA GLN A 35 4.40 8.67 22.22
C GLN A 35 3.91 7.70 21.14
N HIS A 36 3.36 6.56 21.53
CA HIS A 36 2.78 5.59 20.59
C HIS A 36 1.64 6.17 19.76
N LEU A 37 0.72 6.93 20.39
CA LEU A 37 -0.38 7.58 19.67
C LEU A 37 0.12 8.66 18.69
N ILE A 38 1.15 9.42 19.09
CA ILE A 38 1.80 10.41 18.22
C ILE A 38 2.45 9.73 17.02
N GLU A 39 3.23 8.68 17.25
CA GLU A 39 3.90 7.89 16.21
C GLU A 39 2.88 7.27 15.26
N HIS A 40 1.85 6.61 15.80
CA HIS A 40 0.77 6.01 15.00
C HIS A 40 0.10 7.04 14.07
N VAL A 41 -0.31 8.20 14.61
CA VAL A 41 -0.93 9.26 13.79
C VAL A 41 0.06 9.80 12.76
N ALA A 42 1.33 9.98 13.13
CA ALA A 42 2.34 10.52 12.23
C ALA A 42 2.62 9.56 11.06
N ASP A 43 2.79 8.27 11.36
CA ASP A 43 3.10 7.23 10.40
C ASP A 43 1.93 7.01 9.43
N SER A 44 0.70 6.88 9.94
CA SER A 44 -0.49 6.73 9.08
C SER A 44 -0.67 7.91 8.12
N LEU A 45 -0.44 9.15 8.60
CA LEU A 45 -0.55 10.35 7.76
C LEU A 45 0.64 10.49 6.79
N ASN A 46 1.84 10.04 7.14
CA ASN A 46 3.01 10.04 6.25
C ASN A 46 2.84 9.01 5.13
N GLU A 47 2.46 7.79 5.47
CA GLU A 47 2.24 6.71 4.51
C GLU A 47 1.18 7.12 3.47
N LEU A 48 0.06 7.70 3.92
CA LEU A 48 -0.97 8.19 3.01
C LEU A 48 -0.48 9.36 2.15
N ALA A 49 0.32 10.27 2.70
CA ALA A 49 0.88 11.39 1.94
C ALA A 49 1.82 10.91 0.82
N GLU A 50 2.70 9.96 1.14
CA GLU A 50 3.60 9.34 0.17
C GLU A 50 2.82 8.60 -0.91
N PHE A 51 1.81 7.81 -0.52
CA PHE A 51 0.94 7.12 -1.46
C PHE A 51 0.25 8.09 -2.42
N VAL A 52 -0.31 9.20 -1.90
CA VAL A 52 -0.98 10.20 -2.73
C VAL A 52 0.00 10.86 -3.71
N GLN A 53 1.21 11.19 -3.26
CA GLN A 53 2.22 11.78 -4.14
C GLN A 53 2.66 10.84 -5.26
N VAL A 54 2.97 9.59 -4.93
CA VAL A 54 3.42 8.58 -5.91
C VAL A 54 2.31 8.30 -6.93
N THR A 55 1.09 8.08 -6.44
CA THR A 55 -0.06 7.76 -7.30
C THR A 55 -0.47 8.95 -8.17
N SER A 56 -0.49 10.17 -7.64
CA SER A 56 -0.81 11.38 -8.43
C SER A 56 0.17 11.53 -9.59
N LYS A 57 1.48 11.39 -9.34
CA LYS A 57 2.51 11.44 -10.38
C LYS A 57 2.36 10.30 -11.40
N GLY A 58 2.02 9.10 -10.94
CA GLY A 58 1.77 7.94 -11.80
C GLY A 58 0.55 8.12 -12.71
N LEU A 59 -0.50 8.79 -12.22
CA LEU A 59 -1.72 9.09 -12.98
C LEU A 59 -1.57 10.29 -13.93
N GLU A 60 -0.61 11.18 -13.69
CA GLU A 60 -0.26 12.28 -14.60
C GLU A 60 0.44 11.80 -15.88
N ALA A 61 1.03 10.59 -15.87
CA ALA A 61 1.70 10.03 -17.03
C ALA A 61 0.68 9.70 -18.14
N GLU A 62 0.77 10.41 -19.26
CA GLU A 62 -0.14 10.26 -20.40
C GLU A 62 0.06 8.90 -21.08
N VAL A 63 -0.99 8.07 -21.12
CA VAL A 63 -0.96 6.75 -21.78
C VAL A 63 -1.25 6.92 -23.27
N LYS A 64 -0.25 6.61 -24.10
CA LYS A 64 -0.40 6.58 -25.56
C LYS A 64 -0.92 5.22 -26.02
N PRO A 65 -1.71 5.16 -27.12
CA PRO A 65 -2.13 3.90 -27.70
C PRO A 65 -0.92 3.10 -28.19
N GLY A 66 -0.78 1.86 -27.72
CA GLY A 66 0.33 0.95 -28.06
C GLY A 66 1.38 0.77 -26.95
N ASP A 67 1.38 1.61 -25.91
CA ASP A 67 2.27 1.45 -24.76
C ASP A 67 1.61 0.57 -23.68
N TYR A 68 1.81 -0.74 -23.79
CA TYR A 68 1.26 -1.73 -22.85
C TYR A 68 1.84 -1.57 -21.44
N ASP A 69 3.13 -1.29 -21.31
CA ASP A 69 3.82 -1.24 -20.02
C ASP A 69 3.37 -0.03 -19.21
N GLN A 70 3.19 1.12 -19.87
CA GLN A 70 2.64 2.31 -19.24
C GLN A 70 1.15 2.14 -18.90
N LEU A 71 0.36 1.50 -19.78
CA LEU A 71 -1.04 1.19 -19.51
C LEU A 71 -1.22 0.31 -18.26
N VAL A 72 -0.44 -0.76 -18.14
CA VAL A 72 -0.48 -1.67 -16.98
C VAL A 72 -0.07 -0.95 -15.70
N SER A 73 0.97 -0.10 -15.77
CA SER A 73 1.41 0.72 -14.63
C SER A 73 0.30 1.66 -14.16
N THR A 74 -0.35 2.39 -15.07
CA THR A 74 -1.49 3.27 -14.78
C THR A 74 -2.69 2.50 -14.21
N MET A 75 -2.99 1.32 -14.76
CA MET A 75 -4.02 0.44 -14.22
C MET A 75 -3.69 -0.07 -12.81
N GLY A 76 -2.42 -0.31 -12.50
CA GLY A 76 -1.94 -0.66 -11.16
C GLY A 76 -2.22 0.45 -10.15
N TYR A 77 -1.91 1.70 -10.49
CA TYR A 77 -2.22 2.86 -9.64
C TYR A 77 -3.74 3.04 -9.44
N LEU A 78 -4.54 2.89 -10.50
CA LEU A 78 -6.01 2.94 -10.40
C LEU A 78 -6.57 1.82 -9.50
N GLY A 79 -5.99 0.62 -9.59
CA GLY A 79 -6.32 -0.52 -8.74
C GLY A 79 -6.02 -0.24 -7.28
N GLY A 80 -4.82 0.28 -6.98
CA GLY A 80 -4.41 0.63 -5.63
C GLY A 80 -5.30 1.70 -4.99
N VAL A 81 -5.70 2.74 -5.75
CA VAL A 81 -6.66 3.75 -5.25
C VAL A 81 -7.99 3.09 -4.89
N LYS A 82 -8.51 2.20 -5.75
CA LYS A 82 -9.80 1.54 -5.52
C LYS A 82 -9.76 0.60 -4.31
N GLU A 83 -8.69 -0.16 -4.14
CA GLU A 83 -8.51 -1.10 -3.02
C GLU A 83 -8.39 -0.36 -1.69
N ARG A 84 -7.57 0.70 -1.66
CA ARG A 84 -7.30 1.47 -0.44
C ARG A 84 -8.42 2.44 -0.07
N GLN A 85 -9.41 2.65 -0.95
CA GLN A 85 -10.39 3.71 -0.76
C GLN A 85 -11.25 3.55 0.48
N ALA A 86 -11.84 2.37 0.68
CA ALA A 86 -12.69 2.12 1.85
C ALA A 86 -11.91 2.28 3.16
N ALA A 87 -10.74 1.63 3.25
CA ALA A 87 -9.89 1.70 4.44
C ALA A 87 -9.39 3.12 4.73
N THR A 88 -9.00 3.89 3.71
CA THR A 88 -8.49 5.26 3.88
C THR A 88 -9.60 6.23 4.28
N ASP A 89 -10.79 6.11 3.69
CA ASP A 89 -11.94 6.96 4.04
C ASP A 89 -12.38 6.69 5.49
N GLU A 90 -12.36 5.44 5.94
CA GLU A 90 -12.66 5.05 7.34
C GLU A 90 -11.57 5.44 8.34
N MET A 91 -10.29 5.52 7.92
CA MET A 91 -9.15 5.83 8.80
C MET A 91 -9.17 7.27 9.36
N PHE A 92 -9.76 8.22 8.64
CA PHE A 92 -9.71 9.64 9.05
C PHE A 92 -10.45 9.94 10.35
N GLU A 93 -11.55 9.24 10.61
CA GLU A 93 -12.36 9.41 11.82
C GLU A 93 -11.61 8.98 13.11
N PRO A 94 -11.06 7.76 13.20
CA PRO A 94 -10.34 7.32 14.39
C PRO A 94 -9.04 8.12 14.61
N LEU A 95 -8.39 8.57 13.54
CA LEU A 95 -7.26 9.49 13.66
C LEU A 95 -7.70 10.84 14.25
N GLN A 96 -8.85 11.38 13.84
CA GLN A 96 -9.40 12.60 14.40
C GLN A 96 -9.68 12.45 15.91
N HIS A 97 -10.33 11.36 16.31
CA HIS A 97 -10.60 11.07 17.72
C HIS A 97 -9.31 10.93 18.54
N THR A 98 -8.28 10.31 17.96
CA THR A 98 -6.97 10.17 18.61
C THR A 98 -6.29 11.53 18.81
N ILE A 99 -6.41 12.43 17.84
CA ILE A 99 -5.87 13.80 17.93
C ILE A 99 -6.60 14.58 19.02
N GLU A 100 -7.93 14.56 19.04
CA GLU A 100 -8.75 15.23 20.07
C GLU A 100 -8.43 14.70 21.48
N LEU A 101 -8.24 13.39 21.60
CA LEU A 101 -7.80 12.77 22.84
C LEU A 101 -6.41 13.30 23.28
N LEU A 102 -5.45 13.39 22.35
CA LEU A 102 -4.13 13.95 22.64
C LEU A 102 -4.22 15.43 23.08
N GLU A 103 -5.12 16.23 22.51
CA GLU A 103 -5.36 17.63 22.90
C GLU A 103 -5.91 17.74 24.33
N THR A 104 -6.88 16.90 24.69
CA THR A 104 -7.44 16.89 26.07
C THR A 104 -6.40 16.51 27.12
N TYR A 105 -5.54 15.52 26.82
CA TYR A 105 -4.47 15.10 27.72
C TYR A 105 -3.31 16.11 27.84
N GLN A 106 -3.20 17.05 26.91
CA GLN A 106 -2.28 18.18 27.02
C GLN A 106 -2.85 19.30 27.91
N HIS A 107 -4.16 19.54 27.88
CA HIS A 107 -4.80 20.55 28.74
C HIS A 107 -4.99 20.11 30.20
N GLN A 108 -5.03 18.80 30.49
CA GLN A 108 -5.34 18.31 31.84
C GLN A 108 -4.14 18.01 32.76
N MET A 109 -2.89 18.16 32.31
CA MET A 109 -1.73 17.93 33.20
C MET A 109 -1.19 19.24 33.80
N PRO A 110 -0.83 19.28 35.10
CA PRO A 110 -0.23 20.46 35.73
C PRO A 110 1.10 20.87 35.07
N GLU A 111 1.33 22.18 34.90
CA GLU A 111 2.53 22.82 34.28
C GLU A 111 3.88 22.25 34.77
N GLU A 112 3.95 21.77 36.01
CA GLU A 112 5.19 21.21 36.57
C GLU A 112 5.66 19.93 35.86
N VAL A 113 4.73 19.17 35.28
CA VAL A 113 5.04 17.95 34.49
C VAL A 113 5.27 18.31 33.02
N HIS A 114 4.70 19.42 32.54
CA HIS A 114 4.98 19.96 31.21
C HIS A 114 6.44 20.39 31.08
N ARG A 115 7.02 21.06 32.08
CA ARG A 115 8.43 21.50 32.05
C ARG A 115 9.46 20.38 31.89
N GLN A 116 9.19 19.17 32.37
CA GLN A 116 10.12 18.03 32.21
C GLN A 116 9.98 17.33 30.84
N LEU A 117 8.90 17.62 30.10
CA LEU A 117 8.58 17.03 28.80
C LEU A 117 8.68 18.06 27.65
N GLU A 118 8.85 19.34 27.95
CA GLU A 118 8.87 20.48 27.02
C GLU A 118 10.16 20.68 26.23
N VAL A 119 11.22 19.91 26.50
CA VAL A 119 12.51 20.13 25.82
C VAL A 119 12.53 19.43 24.46
N GLY A 120 11.82 20.02 23.48
CA GLY A 120 12.33 20.03 22.09
C GLY A 120 11.44 19.58 20.93
N ARG A 121 10.14 19.30 21.06
CA ARG A 121 9.35 18.88 19.87
C ARG A 121 7.82 19.10 19.87
N GLN A 122 7.20 19.51 20.98
CA GLN A 122 5.74 19.38 21.15
C GLN A 122 4.91 20.51 20.51
N SER A 123 5.40 21.76 20.51
CA SER A 123 4.66 22.92 19.96
C SER A 123 4.49 22.85 18.45
N ASP A 124 5.49 22.32 17.74
CA ASP A 124 5.50 22.22 16.29
C ASP A 124 4.55 21.12 15.80
N PHE A 125 4.37 20.08 16.62
CA PHE A 125 3.52 18.93 16.31
C PHE A 125 2.04 19.30 16.19
N LEU A 126 1.53 20.22 17.01
CA LEU A 126 0.12 20.62 16.98
C LEU A 126 -0.23 21.45 15.74
N CYS A 127 0.67 22.37 15.34
CA CYS A 127 0.51 23.13 14.10
C CYS A 127 0.63 22.22 12.87
N TRP A 128 1.59 21.29 12.92
CA TRP A 128 1.79 20.25 11.90
C TRP A 128 0.56 19.33 11.77
N GLN A 129 -0.05 18.91 12.89
CA GLN A 129 -1.28 18.11 12.89
C GLN A 129 -2.45 18.87 12.28
N ALA A 130 -2.67 20.13 12.67
CA ALA A 130 -3.77 20.93 12.16
C ALA A 130 -3.67 21.16 10.63
N ALA A 131 -2.46 21.41 10.12
CA ALA A 131 -2.21 21.54 8.69
C ALA A 131 -2.44 20.21 7.94
N LYS A 132 -1.84 19.12 8.43
CA LYS A 132 -1.93 17.81 7.76
C LYS A 132 -3.33 17.20 7.82
N LYS A 133 -4.08 17.44 8.91
CA LYS A 133 -5.49 17.04 9.05
C LYS A 133 -6.40 17.68 8.00
N ARG A 134 -6.12 18.92 7.57
CA ARG A 134 -6.94 19.63 6.56
C ARG A 134 -6.50 19.31 5.14
N GLU A 135 -5.20 19.34 4.89
CA GLU A 135 -4.69 19.18 3.52
C GLU A 135 -4.79 17.76 3.00
N LEU A 136 -4.61 16.75 3.85
CA LEU A 136 -4.50 15.37 3.40
C LEU A 136 -5.83 14.78 2.90
N PRO A 137 -6.98 14.99 3.58
CA PRO A 137 -8.28 14.59 3.04
C PRO A 137 -8.61 15.28 1.71
N GLU A 138 -8.19 16.55 1.55
CA GLU A 138 -8.39 17.29 0.31
C GLU A 138 -7.56 16.70 -0.83
N LYS A 139 -6.26 16.46 -0.61
CA LYS A 139 -5.37 15.80 -1.58
C LYS A 139 -5.86 14.39 -1.95
N TRP A 140 -6.37 13.64 -0.97
CA TRP A 140 -6.99 12.33 -1.20
C TRP A 140 -8.25 12.43 -2.09
N ASN A 141 -9.14 13.40 -1.82
CA ASN A 141 -10.32 13.62 -2.66
C ASN A 141 -9.96 14.07 -4.09
N ASN A 142 -8.93 14.88 -4.24
CA ASN A 142 -8.44 15.29 -5.56
C ASN A 142 -7.86 14.09 -6.33
N LEU A 143 -7.09 13.23 -5.66
CA LEU A 143 -6.59 11.99 -6.25
C LEU A 143 -7.75 11.07 -6.70
N LYS A 144 -8.80 10.92 -5.89
CA LYS A 144 -10.01 10.16 -6.27
C LYS A 144 -10.66 10.72 -7.55
N LYS A 145 -10.75 12.04 -7.68
CA LYS A 145 -11.28 12.70 -8.88
C LYS A 145 -10.38 12.46 -10.10
N GLN A 146 -9.07 12.62 -9.95
CA GLN A 146 -8.11 12.34 -11.01
C GLN A 146 -8.19 10.88 -11.46
N ALA A 147 -8.22 9.94 -10.52
CA ALA A 147 -8.36 8.52 -10.80
C ALA A 147 -9.68 8.20 -11.54
N ALA A 148 -10.78 8.86 -11.20
CA ALA A 148 -12.05 8.69 -11.91
C ALA A 148 -11.97 9.15 -13.38
N ILE A 149 -11.31 10.29 -13.63
CA ILE A 149 -11.10 10.83 -14.99
C ILE A 149 -10.18 9.89 -15.78
N VAL A 150 -9.03 9.51 -15.21
CA VAL A 150 -8.06 8.62 -15.87
C VAL A 150 -8.67 7.25 -16.14
N LYS A 151 -9.51 6.74 -15.24
CA LYS A 151 -10.26 5.50 -15.48
C LYS A 151 -11.18 5.61 -16.69
N GLN A 152 -11.84 6.75 -16.88
CA GLN A 152 -12.70 6.98 -18.05
C GLN A 152 -11.89 7.06 -19.36
N THR A 153 -10.72 7.69 -19.34
CA THR A 153 -9.86 7.82 -20.53
C THR A 153 -9.15 6.50 -20.89
N VAL A 154 -8.78 5.69 -19.89
CA VAL A 154 -8.09 4.41 -20.06
C VAL A 154 -9.05 3.27 -20.43
N ALA A 155 -10.33 3.34 -20.06
CA ALA A 155 -11.33 2.32 -20.38
C ALA A 155 -11.38 1.87 -21.87
N PRO A 156 -11.41 2.78 -22.87
CA PRO A 156 -11.36 2.37 -24.28
C PRO A 156 -10.04 1.69 -24.66
N LEU A 157 -8.90 2.18 -24.17
CA LEU A 157 -7.58 1.59 -24.44
C LEU A 157 -7.49 0.17 -23.86
N GLN A 158 -7.98 -0.02 -22.64
CA GLN A 158 -8.07 -1.34 -22.02
C GLN A 158 -8.97 -2.29 -22.83
N THR A 159 -10.08 -1.80 -23.37
CA THR A 159 -11.01 -2.61 -24.18
C THR A 159 -10.36 -3.07 -25.48
N GLU A 160 -9.62 -2.18 -26.15
CA GLU A 160 -8.87 -2.52 -27.37
C GLU A 160 -7.76 -3.55 -27.08
N GLU A 161 -7.01 -3.38 -26.00
CA GLU A 161 -5.97 -4.35 -25.62
C GLU A 161 -6.55 -5.72 -25.25
N VAL A 162 -7.69 -5.76 -24.54
CA VAL A 162 -8.40 -7.02 -24.28
C VAL A 162 -8.86 -7.67 -25.59
N ALA A 163 -9.33 -6.89 -26.55
CA ALA A 163 -9.70 -7.41 -27.87
C ALA A 163 -8.46 -7.95 -28.61
N ASN A 164 -7.32 -7.26 -28.55
CA ASN A 164 -6.06 -7.70 -29.14
C ASN A 164 -5.58 -9.03 -28.53
N ILE A 165 -5.63 -9.15 -27.20
CA ILE A 165 -5.33 -10.40 -26.49
C ILE A 165 -6.24 -11.53 -26.97
N ARG A 166 -7.55 -11.30 -27.08
CA ARG A 166 -8.50 -12.31 -27.59
C ARG A 166 -8.17 -12.74 -29.03
N ARG A 167 -7.79 -11.80 -29.91
CA ARG A 167 -7.35 -12.11 -31.28
C ARG A 167 -6.09 -12.99 -31.28
N ARG A 168 -5.12 -12.68 -30.40
CA ARG A 168 -3.89 -13.47 -30.23
C ARG A 168 -4.16 -14.87 -29.68
N VAL A 169 -5.10 -15.02 -28.75
CA VAL A 169 -5.53 -16.33 -28.25
C VAL A 169 -6.14 -17.15 -29.38
N ALA A 170 -7.06 -16.56 -30.16
CA ALA A 170 -7.68 -17.27 -31.29
C ALA A 170 -6.66 -17.68 -32.37
N SER A 171 -5.68 -16.82 -32.68
CA SER A 171 -4.62 -17.18 -33.66
C SER A 171 -3.70 -18.28 -33.12
N PHE A 172 -3.41 -18.27 -31.82
CA PHE A 172 -2.68 -19.34 -31.15
C PHE A 172 -3.44 -20.66 -31.17
N ASP A 173 -4.75 -20.67 -30.92
CA ASP A 173 -5.58 -21.88 -30.98
C ASP A 173 -5.58 -22.50 -32.38
N VAL A 174 -5.66 -21.67 -33.44
CA VAL A 174 -5.55 -22.14 -34.83
C VAL A 174 -4.16 -22.70 -35.12
N ALA A 175 -3.09 -22.05 -34.64
CA ALA A 175 -1.73 -22.54 -34.80
C ALA A 175 -1.53 -23.88 -34.06
N GLN A 176 -2.08 -24.01 -32.85
CA GLN A 176 -2.06 -25.24 -32.07
C GLN A 176 -2.83 -26.35 -32.78
N TYR A 177 -4.02 -26.07 -33.32
CA TYR A 177 -4.81 -27.03 -34.07
C TYR A 177 -4.05 -27.54 -35.31
N LYS A 178 -3.49 -26.62 -36.12
CA LYS A 178 -2.65 -26.99 -37.28
C LYS A 178 -1.42 -27.80 -36.86
N ALA A 179 -0.77 -27.43 -35.76
CA ALA A 179 0.38 -28.16 -35.24
C ALA A 179 0.01 -29.57 -34.76
N LYS A 180 -1.18 -29.75 -34.18
CA LYS A 180 -1.73 -31.06 -33.80
C LYS A 180 -2.02 -31.92 -35.03
N GLU A 181 -2.73 -31.40 -36.04
CA GLU A 181 -2.97 -32.14 -37.28
C GLU A 181 -1.68 -32.53 -37.99
N ALA A 182 -0.71 -31.61 -38.06
CA ALA A 182 0.59 -31.89 -38.65
C ALA A 182 1.36 -32.94 -37.83
N CYS A 183 1.19 -32.97 -36.50
CA CYS A 183 1.79 -33.99 -35.65
C CYS A 183 1.20 -35.37 -35.94
N ILE A 184 -0.13 -35.49 -36.01
CA ILE A 184 -0.84 -36.75 -36.28
C ILE A 184 -0.45 -37.35 -37.64
N LYS A 185 -0.14 -36.51 -38.63
CA LYS A 185 0.29 -36.93 -39.98
C LYS A 185 1.80 -37.27 -40.07
N LEU A 186 2.55 -37.25 -38.97
CA LEU A 186 3.98 -37.58 -39.00
C LEU A 186 4.18 -39.10 -39.18
N GLU A 187 5.05 -39.48 -40.12
CA GLU A 187 5.51 -40.85 -40.34
C GLU A 187 5.88 -41.62 -39.05
N PRO A 188 6.59 -41.07 -38.05
CA PRO A 188 6.92 -41.81 -36.83
C PRO A 188 5.72 -42.24 -35.95
N LEU A 189 4.50 -41.76 -36.24
CA LEU A 189 3.27 -42.26 -35.60
C LEU A 189 2.56 -43.34 -36.43
N ASP A 190 3.04 -43.61 -37.64
CA ASP A 190 2.57 -44.71 -38.47
C ASP A 190 3.31 -46.00 -38.12
N TYR A 191 2.60 -47.14 -38.14
CA TYR A 191 3.12 -48.42 -37.67
C TYR A 191 4.27 -48.94 -38.54
N SER A 192 4.36 -48.50 -39.78
CA SER A 192 5.36 -48.91 -40.78
C SER A 192 6.67 -48.11 -40.75
N CYS A 193 6.89 -47.21 -39.78
CA CYS A 193 8.08 -46.37 -39.73
C CYS A 193 9.31 -47.11 -39.15
N GLU A 194 10.37 -47.23 -39.95
CA GLU A 194 11.71 -47.62 -39.48
C GLU A 194 12.42 -46.40 -38.86
N GLU A 195 12.93 -46.55 -37.63
CA GLU A 195 13.60 -45.51 -36.81
C GLU A 195 12.79 -44.25 -36.42
N PRO A 196 11.69 -44.39 -35.64
CA PRO A 196 10.80 -43.27 -35.27
C PRO A 196 11.47 -42.12 -34.49
N TYR A 197 12.46 -42.44 -33.66
CA TYR A 197 13.12 -41.47 -32.77
C TYR A 197 13.94 -40.41 -33.52
N VAL A 198 14.58 -40.77 -34.63
CA VAL A 198 15.37 -39.84 -35.46
C VAL A 198 14.47 -38.81 -36.14
N HIS A 199 13.28 -39.25 -36.58
CA HIS A 199 12.25 -38.38 -37.15
C HIS A 199 11.66 -37.44 -36.10
N LEU A 200 11.39 -37.93 -34.88
CA LEU A 200 10.90 -37.11 -33.77
C LEU A 200 11.91 -36.03 -33.33
N ASP A 201 13.20 -36.34 -33.25
CA ASP A 201 14.24 -35.36 -32.89
C ASP A 201 14.45 -34.29 -33.98
N LYS A 202 14.30 -34.64 -35.27
CA LYS A 202 14.26 -33.67 -36.38
C LYS A 202 13.06 -32.72 -36.29
N VAL A 203 11.88 -33.21 -35.88
CA VAL A 203 10.68 -32.38 -35.72
C VAL A 203 10.80 -31.48 -34.48
N ARG A 204 11.35 -32.01 -33.38
CA ARG A 204 11.62 -31.27 -32.14
C ARG A 204 12.58 -30.10 -32.37
N SER A 205 13.71 -30.34 -33.04
CA SER A 205 14.70 -29.29 -33.32
C SER A 205 14.20 -28.18 -34.25
N ARG A 206 13.31 -28.49 -35.21
CA ARG A 206 12.66 -27.47 -36.07
C ARG A 206 11.65 -26.61 -35.31
N LYS A 207 10.82 -27.20 -34.45
CA LYS A 207 9.76 -26.47 -33.75
C LYS A 207 10.27 -25.63 -32.58
N THR A 208 11.41 -25.98 -31.97
CA THR A 208 12.06 -25.13 -30.95
C THR A 208 12.62 -23.83 -31.52
N CYS A 209 13.01 -23.78 -32.80
CA CYS A 209 13.47 -22.54 -33.45
C CYS A 209 12.34 -21.63 -33.94
N SER A 210 11.14 -22.15 -34.22
CA SER A 210 9.98 -21.35 -34.67
C SER A 210 9.05 -20.90 -33.53
N PHE A 211 9.27 -21.37 -32.31
CA PHE A 211 8.44 -21.05 -31.14
C PHE A 211 9.04 -19.96 -30.23
N VAL A 212 10.18 -19.36 -30.60
CA VAL A 212 10.63 -18.13 -29.93
C VAL A 212 9.62 -17.04 -30.29
N PRO A 213 8.84 -16.51 -29.34
CA PRO A 213 8.04 -15.34 -29.60
C PRO A 213 9.03 -14.25 -29.95
N THR A 214 9.03 -13.79 -31.20
CA THR A 214 9.68 -12.52 -31.53
C THR A 214 8.94 -11.46 -30.70
N ALA A 215 9.53 -11.12 -29.56
CA ALA A 215 9.23 -9.91 -28.83
C ALA A 215 9.65 -8.76 -29.74
N ASN A 216 8.77 -8.40 -30.67
CA ASN A 216 8.84 -7.11 -31.34
C ASN A 216 8.39 -6.07 -30.31
N HIS A 217 9.29 -5.73 -29.39
CA HIS A 217 9.35 -4.36 -28.90
C HIS A 217 9.95 -3.54 -30.05
N SER A 218 9.07 -2.92 -30.82
CA SER A 218 9.46 -1.94 -31.83
C SER A 218 8.77 -0.62 -31.47
N ASN A 219 9.60 0.27 -30.92
CA ASN A 219 9.51 1.74 -30.77
C ASN A 219 8.22 2.38 -30.27
#